data_AF-A0AAW0KBC3-F1
#
_entry.id   AF-A0AAW0KBC3-F1
#
_cell.length_a   1.000
_cell.length_b   1.000
_cell.length_c   1.000
_cell.angle_alpha   90.00
_cell.angle_beta   90.00
_cell.angle_gamma   90.00
#
_symmetry.space_group_name_H-M   'P 1'
#
loop_
_entity.id
_entity.type
_entity.pdbx_description
1 polymer ?
#
loop_
_entity_poly.entity_id
_entity_poly.type
_entity_poly.pdbx_seq_one_letter_code
_entity_poly.pdbx_strand_id
1 'polypeptide(L)'
;MDAVFLITDGSAWAFPSSSNGEGTGTASRCAERLEAGDFFGEELLELFWEPSSNMFNLSKVPIYSKSLKTHTKVEAFALMANDLLKRK
;
A
#
# COMPACT_ATOMS: atom_id res chain seq x y z
N MET A 1 3.34 -1.31 4.93
CA MET A 1 3.85 0.08 4.79
C MET A 1 2.92 1.03 5.55
N ASP A 2 3.39 2.21 5.96
CA ASP A 2 2.63 3.21 6.72
C ASP A 2 2.38 4.51 5.93
N ALA A 3 2.49 4.46 4.60
CA ALA A 3 2.27 5.59 3.72
C ALA A 3 1.57 5.13 2.44
N VAL A 4 0.83 6.05 1.85
CA VAL A 4 0.28 5.96 0.50
C VAL A 4 1.25 6.67 -0.44
N PHE A 5 1.60 6.04 -1.55
CA PHE A 5 2.47 6.63 -2.56
C PHE A 5 1.68 6.95 -3.82
N LEU A 6 1.83 8.15 -4.36
CA LEU A 6 1.35 8.53 -5.68
C LEU A 6 2.56 8.64 -6.60
N ILE A 7 2.67 7.75 -7.57
CA ILE A 7 3.78 7.75 -8.54
C ILE A 7 3.59 8.93 -9.50
N THR A 8 4.62 9.77 -9.65
CA THR A 8 4.59 10.92 -10.56
C THR A 8 5.50 10.73 -11.77
N ASP A 9 6.54 9.91 -11.65
CA ASP A 9 7.44 9.57 -12.75
C ASP A 9 8.06 8.17 -12.54
N GLY A 10 8.37 7.49 -13.65
CA GLY A 10 9.02 6.17 -13.65
C GLY A 10 8.07 4.97 -13.59
N SER A 11 8.63 3.80 -13.29
CA SER A 11 7.88 2.56 -13.12
C SER A 11 8.30 1.79 -11.87
N ALA A 12 7.30 1.30 -11.14
CA ALA A 12 7.46 0.44 -9.99
C ALA A 12 6.62 -0.84 -10.14
N TRP A 13 6.90 -1.81 -9.27
CA TRP A 13 6.15 -3.06 -9.19
C TRP A 13 5.71 -3.31 -7.76
N ALA A 14 4.41 -3.58 -7.60
CA ALA A 14 3.79 -3.99 -6.37
C ALA A 14 3.70 -5.51 -6.33
N PHE A 15 4.34 -6.13 -5.34
CA PHE A 15 4.31 -7.57 -5.13
C PHE A 15 3.50 -7.89 -3.89
N PRO A 16 2.51 -8.80 -3.96
CA PRO A 16 1.88 -9.34 -2.77
C PRO A 16 2.89 -10.17 -1.97
N SER A 17 2.89 -10.05 -0.64
CA SER A 17 3.74 -10.85 0.24
C SER A 17 3.30 -12.30 0.21
N SER A 18 4.26 -13.20 0.11
CA SER A 18 4.01 -14.63 0.25
C SER A 18 3.74 -14.93 1.72
N SER A 19 2.51 -15.30 2.08
CA SER A 19 2.33 -16.11 3.28
C SER A 19 2.96 -17.48 3.02
N ASN A 20 3.93 -17.86 3.84
CA ASN A 20 4.45 -19.22 3.88
C ASN A 20 3.38 -20.08 4.56
N GLY A 21 2.38 -20.49 3.79
CA GLY A 21 1.25 -21.28 4.26
C GLY A 21 0.62 -22.02 3.08
N GLU A 22 1.08 -23.26 2.92
CA GLU A 22 0.39 -24.43 2.39
C GLU A 22 -0.98 -24.24 1.70
N GLY A 23 -1.09 -24.75 0.47
CA GLY A 23 -2.34 -25.34 -0.01
C GLY A 23 -3.14 -24.55 -1.06
N THR A 24 -3.09 -25.08 -2.29
CA THR A 24 -4.20 -25.14 -3.26
C THR A 24 -4.83 -23.83 -3.74
N GLY A 25 -4.35 -23.35 -4.89
CA GLY A 25 -5.06 -22.38 -5.70
C GLY A 25 -4.09 -21.58 -6.56
N THR A 26 -4.11 -21.84 -7.87
CA THR A 26 -3.37 -21.08 -8.90
C THR A 26 -3.95 -19.67 -9.09
N ALA A 27 -4.10 -18.90 -8.01
CA ALA A 27 -4.21 -17.46 -8.14
C ALA A 27 -2.80 -16.97 -8.47
N SER A 28 -2.56 -16.68 -9.75
CA SER A 28 -1.32 -16.06 -10.19
C SER A 28 -1.04 -14.86 -9.29
N ARG A 29 -0.01 -14.95 -8.45
CA ARG A 29 0.48 -13.85 -7.61
C ARG A 29 1.18 -12.87 -8.53
N CYS A 30 0.42 -12.24 -9.42
CA CYS A 30 0.94 -11.30 -10.39
C CYS A 30 1.45 -10.08 -9.65
N ALA A 31 2.68 -9.70 -9.95
CA ALA A 31 3.16 -8.37 -9.63
C ALA A 31 2.35 -7.37 -10.45
N GLU A 32 1.85 -6.34 -9.80
CA GLU A 32 1.17 -5.24 -10.45
C GLU A 32 2.22 -4.20 -10.84
N ARG A 33 2.17 -3.74 -12.09
CA ARG A 33 3.04 -2.67 -12.57
C ARG A 33 2.35 -1.33 -12.30
N LEU A 34 3.10 -0.41 -11.70
CA LEU A 34 2.65 0.95 -11.40
C LEU A 34 3.44 1.94 -12.25
N GLU A 35 2.73 2.86 -12.89
CA GLU A 35 3.25 3.95 -13.72
C GLU A 35 2.85 5.32 -13.14
N ALA A 36 3.25 6.39 -13.81
CA ALA A 36 2.88 7.75 -13.40
C ALA A 36 1.36 7.93 -13.37
N GLY A 37 0.83 8.39 -12.24
CA GLY A 37 -0.60 8.53 -11.96
C GLY A 37 -1.16 7.42 -11.07
N ASP A 38 -0.47 6.28 -10.96
CA ASP A 38 -0.92 5.18 -10.11
C ASP A 38 -0.57 5.42 -8.64
N PHE A 39 -1.37 4.84 -7.74
CA PHE A 39 -1.15 4.89 -6.31
C PHE A 39 -0.87 3.51 -5.72
N PHE A 40 -0.12 3.49 -4.63
CA PHE A 40 0.19 2.29 -3.85
C PHE A 40 -0.12 2.51 -2.37
N GLY A 41 -0.69 1.50 -1.70
CA GLY A 41 -1.14 1.59 -0.32
C GLY A 41 -2.60 2.01 -0.18
N GLU A 42 -3.42 1.72 -1.19
CA GLU A 42 -4.87 1.98 -1.25
C GLU A 42 -5.63 1.47 -0.02
N GLU A 43 -5.14 0.40 0.59
CA GLU A 43 -5.78 -0.20 1.75
C GLU A 43 -5.75 0.74 2.96
N LEU A 44 -4.73 1.61 3.04
CA LEU A 44 -4.63 2.65 4.06
C LEU A 44 -5.70 3.73 3.85
N LEU A 45 -6.04 4.05 2.60
CA LEU A 45 -7.14 4.97 2.27
C LEU A 45 -8.51 4.36 2.61
N GLU A 46 -8.67 3.06 2.38
CA GLU A 46 -9.89 2.34 2.76
C GLU A 46 -10.16 2.44 4.27
N LEU A 47 -9.13 2.27 5.10
CA LEU A 47 -9.24 2.49 6.55
C LEU A 47 -9.61 3.92 6.92
N PHE A 48 -9.08 4.91 6.20
CA PHE A 48 -9.39 6.32 6.46
C PHE A 48 -10.86 6.62 6.17
N TRP A 49 -11.43 6.00 5.13
CA TRP A 49 -12.83 6.18 4.75
C TRP A 49 -13.81 5.34 5.56
N GLU A 50 -13.36 4.26 6.22
CA GLU A 50 -14.25 3.41 6.99
C GLU A 50 -14.66 4.05 8.35
N PRO A 51 -15.94 4.46 8.54
CA PRO A 51 -16.34 5.26 9.70
C PRO A 51 -16.38 4.50 11.03
N SER A 52 -16.28 3.17 11.00
CA SER A 52 -16.61 2.26 12.10
C SER A 52 -15.39 1.79 12.91
N SER A 53 -14.18 2.07 12.43
CA SER A 53 -13.02 1.38 12.98
C SER A 53 -12.52 2.07 14.26
N ASN A 54 -12.66 1.40 15.41
CA ASN A 54 -11.83 1.63 16.62
C ASN A 54 -10.31 1.35 16.36
N MET A 55 -9.93 1.28 15.08
CA MET A 55 -8.64 0.88 14.54
C MET A 55 -7.75 2.10 14.22
N PHE A 56 -8.24 3.32 14.46
CA PHE A 56 -7.44 4.55 14.52
C PHE A 56 -6.50 4.62 15.74
N ASN A 57 -6.29 3.50 16.44
CA ASN A 57 -5.17 3.37 17.35
C ASN A 57 -3.89 3.32 16.51
N LEU A 58 -3.18 4.45 16.42
CA LEU A 58 -1.87 4.60 15.77
C LEU A 58 -0.82 3.57 16.25
N SER A 59 -1.09 2.87 17.36
CA SER A 59 -0.28 1.75 17.87
C SER A 59 -0.42 0.46 17.07
N LYS A 60 -1.46 0.31 16.24
CA LYS A 60 -1.73 -0.86 15.40
C LYS A 60 -2.19 -0.45 14.00
N VAL A 61 -1.32 0.24 13.25
CA VAL A 61 -1.49 0.35 11.80
C VAL A 61 -1.34 -1.06 11.22
N PRO A 62 -2.33 -1.61 10.50
CA PRO A 62 -2.16 -2.90 9.86
C PRO A 62 -0.98 -2.82 8.90
N ILE A 63 -0.03 -3.74 9.10
CA ILE A 63 1.14 -3.82 8.24
C ILE A 63 0.66 -4.45 6.93
N TYR A 64 0.39 -3.60 5.93
CA TYR A 64 0.04 -4.09 4.61
C TYR A 64 1.17 -4.90 4.02
N SER A 65 0.82 -6.11 3.59
CA SER A 65 1.71 -7.15 3.15
C SER A 65 2.00 -7.04 1.65
N LYS A 66 2.01 -5.84 1.07
CA LYS A 66 2.52 -5.62 -0.29
C LYS A 66 3.90 -4.95 -0.19
N SER A 67 4.81 -5.37 -1.06
CA SER A 67 6.13 -4.75 -1.21
C SER A 67 6.22 -4.00 -2.52
N LEU A 68 6.78 -2.79 -2.48
CA LEU A 68 6.98 -1.95 -3.65
C LEU A 68 8.45 -1.98 -4.04
N LYS A 69 8.74 -2.30 -5.31
CA LYS A 69 10.10 -2.29 -5.84
C LYS A 69 10.17 -1.38 -7.06
N THR A 70 11.13 -0.47 -7.07
CA THR A 70 11.38 0.38 -8.22
C THR A 70 12.09 -0.41 -9.31
N HIS A 71 11.64 -0.24 -10.56
CA HIS A 71 12.31 -0.83 -11.73
C HIS A 71 13.21 0.20 -12.41
N THR A 72 12.81 1.47 -12.38
CA THR A 72 13.55 2.62 -12.88
C THR A 72 13.84 3.61 -11.75
N LYS A 73 14.46 4.75 -12.07
CA LYS A 73 14.31 5.94 -11.23
C LYS A 73 12.82 6.26 -11.15
N VAL A 74 12.32 6.50 -9.93
CA VAL A 74 10.91 6.78 -9.65
C VAL A 74 10.83 8.05 -8.80
N GLU A 75 9.87 8.91 -9.14
CA GLU A 75 9.47 10.04 -8.31
C GLU A 75 8.04 9.80 -7.83
N ALA A 76 7.77 10.06 -6.56
CA ALA A 76 6.46 9.83 -5.97
C ALA A 76 6.22 10.78 -4.80
N PHE A 77 4.97 11.17 -4.60
CA PHE A 77 4.52 11.79 -3.36
C PHE A 77 4.16 10.72 -2.34
N ALA A 78 4.52 10.94 -1.08
CA ALA A 78 4.15 10.07 0.02
C ALA A 78 3.20 10.80 0.97
N LEU A 79 2.09 10.16 1.31
CA LEU A 79 1.15 10.62 2.32
C LEU A 79 1.18 9.63 3.50
N MET A 80 1.70 10.09 4.63
CA MET A 80 1.88 9.27 5.83
C MET A 80 0.53 8.94 6.47
N ALA A 81 0.39 7.72 7.02
CA ALA A 81 -0.77 7.32 7.82
C ALA A 81 -1.06 8.34 8.92
N ASN A 82 0.00 8.79 9.59
CA ASN A 82 -0.13 9.71 10.71
C ASN A 82 -0.61 11.11 10.27
N ASP A 83 -0.43 11.49 9.01
CA ASP A 83 -0.93 12.76 8.48
C ASP A 83 -2.38 12.65 8.00
N LEU A 84 -2.79 11.47 7.51
CA LEU A 84 -4.20 11.15 7.21
C LEU A 84 -5.05 11.04 8.48
N LEU A 85 -4.53 10.38 9.51
CA LEU A 85 -5.28 10.04 10.72
C LEU A 85 -5.36 11.18 11.75
N LYS A 86 -4.65 12.30 11.52
CA LYS A 86 -4.79 13.53 12.31
C LYS A 86 -6.11 14.24 11.94
N ARG A 87 -7.22 13.84 12.56
CA ARG A 87 -8.41 14.70 12.59
C ARG A 87 -8.11 15.93 13.48
N LYS A 88 -8.22 17.13 12.90
CA LYS A 88 -8.35 18.39 13.63
C LYS A 88 -9.79 18.59 14.10
#